data_AF-R5AU67-F1
#
_entry.id   AF-R5AU67-F1
#
_cell.length_a   1.000
_cell.length_b   1.000
_cell.length_c   1.000
_cell.angle_alpha   90.00
_cell.angle_beta   90.00
_cell.angle_gamma   90.00
#
_symmetry.space_group_name_H-M   'P 1'
#
loop_
_entity.id
_entity.type
_entity.pdbx_description
1 polymer ?
#
loop_
_entity_poly.entity_id
_entity_poly.type
_entity_poly.pdbx_seq_one_letter_code
_entity_poly.pdbx_strand_id
1 'polypeptide(L)'
;MVEHELLEAPITVYNFEVEDFHTYHVGSASVLVHNKCNNECLSPENRVGTGSPKNNGTPNGTFTKVTDSGEVYSFTRYNADSQPVVRIDFMGRPHAGVLPHIHVYGYNESGQRNYSHVFTMLMQMID
;
A
#
# COMPACT_ATOMS: atom_id res chain seq x y z
N MET A 1 23.95 -12.98 20.80
CA MET A 1 24.98 -11.91 20.75
C MET A 1 24.59 -11.01 19.60
N VAL A 2 24.46 -9.71 19.82
CA VAL A 2 24.08 -8.73 18.79
C VAL A 2 25.36 -8.03 18.35
N GLU A 3 25.60 -7.96 17.03
CA GLU A 3 26.70 -7.18 16.46
C GLU A 3 26.21 -5.76 16.14
N HIS A 4 27.07 -4.79 16.41
CA HIS A 4 26.86 -3.37 16.08
C HIS A 4 27.98 -2.98 15.10
N GLU A 5 27.61 -2.56 13.89
CA GLU A 5 28.56 -1.95 12.96
C GLU A 5 28.81 -0.48 13.39
N LEU A 6 30.08 -0.13 13.58
CA LEU A 6 30.50 1.24 13.86
C LEU A 6 30.87 1.93 12.54
N LEU A 7 30.31 3.11 12.29
CA LEU A 7 30.59 3.89 11.09
C LEU A 7 31.90 4.66 11.25
N GLU A 8 32.77 4.63 10.22
CA GLU A 8 34.07 5.32 10.22
C GLU A 8 33.96 6.85 10.17
N ALA A 9 32.77 7.39 9.86
CA ALA A 9 32.53 8.82 9.81
C ALA A 9 31.09 9.19 10.23
N PRO A 10 30.85 10.41 10.73
CA PRO A 10 29.50 10.89 11.04
C PRO A 10 28.66 11.00 9.78
N ILE A 11 27.45 10.44 9.80
CA ILE A 11 26.45 10.62 8.73
C ILE A 11 25.41 11.61 9.22
N THR A 12 25.14 12.65 8.42
CA THR A 12 24.02 13.55 8.68
C THR A 12 22.71 12.81 8.46
N VAL A 13 21.96 12.63 9.54
CA VAL A 13 20.58 12.12 9.51
C VAL A 13 19.62 13.26 9.80
N TYR A 14 18.50 13.29 9.08
CA TYR A 14 17.44 14.27 9.30
C TYR A 14 16.28 13.57 9.99
N ASN A 15 15.79 14.17 11.07
CA ASN A 15 14.60 13.73 11.76
C ASN A 15 13.60 14.90 11.79
N PHE A 16 12.35 14.65 11.46
CA PHE A 16 11.28 15.65 11.58
C PHE A 16 10.48 15.35 12.84
N GLU A 17 10.28 16.36 13.68
CA GLU A 17 9.30 16.31 14.75
C GLU A 17 7.96 16.78 14.15
N VAL A 18 6.94 15.93 14.18
CA VAL A 18 5.62 16.22 13.63
C VAL A 18 4.60 16.12 14.76
N GLU A 19 3.91 17.22 15.05
CA GLU A 19 2.86 17.24 16.08
C GLU A 19 1.62 16.43 15.66
N ASP A 20 0.88 15.97 16.67
CA ASP A 20 -0.47 15.38 16.59
C ASP A 20 -0.54 13.91 16.08
N PHE A 21 -0.37 13.65 14.77
CA PHE A 21 -0.72 12.35 14.17
C PHE A 21 0.46 11.39 13.90
N HIS A 22 1.70 11.79 14.23
CA HIS A 22 2.93 10.97 14.07
C HIS A 22 3.07 10.25 12.70
N THR A 23 2.56 10.82 11.61
CA THR A 23 2.55 10.17 10.28
C THR A 23 3.26 11.05 9.27
N TYR A 24 4.21 10.48 8.52
CA TYR A 24 4.95 11.17 7.47
C TYR A 24 4.73 10.50 6.11
N HIS A 25 4.85 11.28 5.04
CA HIS A 25 4.69 10.86 3.65
C HIS A 25 6.07 10.74 2.99
N VAL A 26 6.43 9.56 2.47
CA VAL A 26 7.67 9.37 1.69
C VAL A 26 7.34 8.68 0.37
N GLY A 27 7.67 9.37 -0.73
CA GLY A 27 7.47 8.89 -2.10
C GLY A 27 6.22 9.50 -2.75
N SER A 28 6.12 9.43 -4.08
CA SER A 28 4.96 9.96 -4.83
C SER A 28 3.65 9.19 -4.59
N ALA A 29 3.69 8.11 -3.81
CA ALA A 29 2.55 7.29 -3.43
C ALA A 29 2.06 7.69 -2.03
N SER A 30 0.94 8.40 -1.96
CA SER A 30 0.29 8.72 -0.68
C SER A 30 -0.44 7.51 -0.11
N VAL A 31 0.24 6.78 0.78
CA VAL A 31 -0.38 5.74 1.61
C VAL A 31 -0.69 6.35 2.97
N LEU A 32 -1.94 6.77 3.14
CA LEU A 32 -2.49 7.15 4.44
C LEU A 32 -3.09 5.89 5.09
N VAL A 33 -2.47 5.38 6.16
CA VAL A 33 -3.01 4.27 6.95
C VAL A 33 -3.92 4.83 8.04
N HIS A 34 -5.24 4.84 7.80
CA HIS A 34 -6.20 5.18 8.85
C HIS A 34 -6.39 3.98 9.77
N ASN A 35 -6.13 4.14 11.07
CA ASN A 35 -6.43 3.11 12.05
C ASN A 35 -7.96 2.90 12.14
N LYS A 36 -8.38 1.64 12.01
CA LYS A 36 -9.71 1.05 12.23
C LYS A 36 -10.92 1.92 11.86
N CYS A 37 -11.58 1.58 10.76
CA CYS A 37 -12.97 2.00 10.52
C CYS A 37 -13.92 0.94 11.09
N ASN A 38 -14.81 1.31 12.02
CA ASN A 38 -15.93 0.47 12.43
C ASN A 38 -16.92 0.35 11.27
N ASN A 39 -17.09 -0.85 10.68
CA ASN A 39 -18.13 -1.38 9.75
C ASN A 39 -18.89 -0.48 8.73
N GLU A 40 -18.65 0.82 8.66
CA GLU A 40 -19.43 1.80 7.89
C GLU A 40 -18.64 2.42 6.73
N CYS A 41 -17.40 1.98 6.50
CA CYS A 41 -16.61 2.45 5.34
C CYS A 41 -17.01 1.79 4.00
N LEU A 42 -18.09 1.00 3.96
CA LEU A 42 -18.58 0.31 2.76
C LEU A 42 -19.53 1.20 1.96
N SER A 43 -19.03 2.27 1.36
CA SER A 43 -19.74 2.92 0.25
C SER A 43 -19.70 2.02 -0.99
N PRO A 44 -20.59 2.19 -1.99
CA PRO A 44 -20.56 1.38 -3.22
C PRO A 44 -19.21 1.44 -3.96
N GLU A 45 -18.45 2.53 -3.77
CA GLU A 45 -17.08 2.67 -4.24
C GLU A 45 -16.04 1.89 -3.46
N ASN A 46 -16.30 1.48 -2.22
CA ASN A 46 -15.38 0.73 -1.37
C ASN A 46 -15.90 -0.69 -1.11
N ARG A 47 -15.31 -1.67 -1.79
CA ARG A 47 -15.75 -3.06 -1.73
C ARG A 47 -14.79 -3.92 -0.93
N VAL A 48 -15.34 -4.85 -0.16
CA VAL A 48 -14.60 -5.92 0.52
C VAL A 48 -15.07 -7.25 -0.04
N GLY A 49 -14.16 -8.16 -0.34
CA GLY A 49 -14.52 -9.49 -0.81
C GLY A 49 -13.34 -10.46 -0.89
N THR A 50 -13.64 -11.73 -1.09
CA THR A 50 -12.63 -12.80 -1.17
C THR A 50 -12.03 -12.98 -2.58
N GLY A 51 -12.74 -12.45 -3.60
CA GLY A 51 -12.29 -12.47 -4.99
C GLY A 51 -11.06 -11.59 -5.26
N SER A 52 -10.36 -11.85 -6.36
CA SER A 52 -9.25 -11.00 -6.79
C SER A 52 -9.74 -9.60 -7.24
N PRO A 53 -8.95 -8.53 -6.99
CA PRO A 53 -9.24 -7.21 -7.54
C PRO A 53 -9.31 -7.28 -9.07
N LYS A 54 -10.32 -6.65 -9.64
CA LYS A 54 -10.55 -6.62 -11.10
C LYS A 54 -9.65 -5.58 -11.74
N ASN A 55 -9.36 -5.73 -13.03
CA ASN A 55 -8.67 -4.67 -13.80
C ASN A 55 -9.57 -3.45 -14.06
N ASN A 56 -10.89 -3.62 -13.92
CA ASN A 56 -11.90 -2.57 -14.07
C ASN A 56 -12.77 -2.55 -12.79
N GLY A 57 -12.39 -1.69 -11.84
CA GLY A 57 -13.04 -1.56 -10.53
C GLY A 57 -14.18 -0.53 -10.51
N THR A 58 -14.64 -0.15 -9.32
CA THR A 58 -15.53 1.02 -9.20
C THR A 58 -14.70 2.30 -9.44
N PRO A 59 -15.15 3.25 -10.28
CA PRO A 59 -14.45 4.51 -10.51
C PRO A 59 -14.11 5.22 -9.21
N ASN A 60 -12.86 5.69 -9.06
CA ASN A 60 -12.33 6.34 -7.86
C ASN A 60 -12.46 5.54 -6.56
N GLY A 61 -12.80 4.25 -6.65
CA GLY A 61 -13.10 3.39 -5.53
C GLY A 61 -11.92 2.59 -5.01
N THR A 62 -12.20 1.74 -4.04
CA THR A 62 -11.24 0.80 -3.47
C THR A 62 -11.81 -0.62 -3.42
N PHE A 63 -10.89 -1.59 -3.44
CA PHE A 63 -11.21 -3.00 -3.22
C PHE A 63 -10.23 -3.60 -2.24
N THR A 64 -10.76 -4.06 -1.10
CA THR A 64 -10.02 -4.83 -0.11
C THR A 64 -10.30 -6.31 -0.33
N LYS A 65 -9.27 -7.04 -0.74
CA LYS A 65 -9.32 -8.50 -0.74
C LYS A 65 -9.10 -9.00 0.67
N VAL A 66 -9.98 -9.87 1.15
CA VAL A 66 -9.84 -10.57 2.43
C VAL A 66 -9.75 -12.08 2.20
N THR A 67 -9.15 -12.79 3.15
CA THR A 67 -9.23 -14.25 3.23
C THR A 67 -10.62 -14.69 3.67
N ASP A 68 -10.91 -15.99 3.58
CA ASP A 68 -12.16 -16.56 4.11
C ASP A 68 -12.25 -16.41 5.64
N SER A 69 -11.12 -16.28 6.34
CA SER A 69 -11.03 -15.97 7.78
C SER A 69 -11.22 -14.48 8.11
N GLY A 70 -11.33 -13.61 7.10
CA GLY A 70 -11.53 -12.17 7.26
C GLY A 70 -10.23 -11.37 7.43
N GLU A 71 -9.06 -11.98 7.27
CA GLU A 71 -7.78 -11.28 7.29
C GLU A 71 -7.56 -10.50 5.99
N VAL A 72 -6.91 -9.34 6.05
CA VAL A 72 -6.67 -8.53 4.86
C VAL A 72 -5.56 -9.15 4.02
N TYR A 73 -5.90 -9.52 2.78
CA TYR A 73 -4.95 -10.07 1.81
C TYR A 73 -4.28 -8.97 0.98
N SER A 74 -5.08 -8.06 0.43
CA SER A 74 -4.58 -6.93 -0.35
C SER A 74 -5.58 -5.77 -0.40
N PHE A 75 -5.08 -4.58 -0.72
CA PHE A 75 -5.87 -3.37 -0.92
C PHE A 75 -5.57 -2.79 -2.30
N THR A 76 -6.59 -2.42 -3.08
CA THR A 76 -6.45 -1.82 -4.41
C THR A 76 -7.24 -0.52 -4.49
N ARG A 77 -6.67 0.52 -5.09
CA ARG A 77 -7.37 1.77 -5.42
C ARG A 77 -7.46 1.96 -6.93
N TYR A 78 -8.59 2.46 -7.39
CA TYR A 78 -8.89 2.74 -8.79
C TYR A 78 -8.92 4.24 -9.08
N ASN A 79 -8.58 4.64 -10.30
CA ASN A 79 -8.80 6.01 -10.80
C ASN A 79 -10.24 6.18 -11.33
N ALA A 80 -10.53 7.36 -11.88
CA ALA A 80 -11.84 7.69 -12.46
C ALA A 80 -12.20 6.80 -13.67
N ASP A 81 -11.20 6.26 -14.36
CA ASP A 81 -11.35 5.33 -15.49
C ASP A 81 -11.46 3.87 -15.03
N SER A 82 -11.67 3.63 -13.73
CA SER A 82 -11.77 2.31 -13.10
C SER A 82 -10.52 1.44 -13.21
N GLN A 83 -9.38 2.02 -13.56
CA GLN A 83 -8.11 1.31 -13.66
C GLN A 83 -7.40 1.28 -12.30
N PRO A 84 -6.81 0.15 -11.90
CA PRO A 84 -6.07 0.07 -10.63
C PRO A 84 -4.80 0.92 -10.74
N VAL A 85 -4.61 1.86 -9.83
CA VAL A 85 -3.43 2.75 -9.79
C VAL A 85 -2.43 2.35 -8.71
N VAL A 86 -2.91 1.74 -7.63
CA VAL A 86 -2.07 1.14 -6.61
C VAL A 86 -2.70 -0.13 -6.06
N ARG A 87 -1.88 -1.14 -5.80
CA ARG A 87 -2.25 -2.33 -5.04
C ARG A 87 -1.20 -2.61 -3.97
N ILE A 88 -1.62 -2.83 -2.74
CA ILE A 88 -0.77 -3.24 -1.63
C ILE A 88 -1.10 -4.70 -1.33
N ASP A 89 -0.12 -5.58 -1.45
CA ASP A 89 -0.26 -7.00 -1.12
C ASP A 89 0.37 -7.25 0.26
N PHE A 90 -0.45 -7.65 1.23
CA PHE A 90 -0.03 -8.00 2.59
C PHE A 90 0.27 -9.50 2.71
N MET A 91 -0.35 -10.30 1.85
CA MET A 91 -0.21 -11.75 1.77
C MET A 91 0.04 -12.19 0.32
N GLY A 92 0.34 -13.48 0.14
CA GLY A 92 0.47 -14.10 -1.18
C GLY A 92 1.92 -14.20 -1.65
N ARG A 93 2.11 -14.10 -2.97
CA ARG A 93 3.45 -14.24 -3.57
C ARG A 93 4.26 -12.97 -3.31
N PRO A 94 5.42 -13.06 -2.63
CA PRO A 94 6.27 -11.89 -2.41
C PRO A 94 6.92 -11.40 -3.71
N HIS A 95 7.27 -10.10 -3.75
CA HIS A 95 8.23 -9.56 -4.71
C HIS A 95 9.59 -9.37 -4.03
N ALA A 96 10.65 -9.87 -4.67
CA ALA A 96 12.00 -9.91 -4.09
C ALA A 96 12.06 -10.54 -2.68
N GLY A 97 11.15 -11.48 -2.37
CA GLY A 97 11.11 -12.19 -1.10
C GLY A 97 10.45 -11.46 0.07
N VAL A 98 9.84 -10.28 -0.14
CA VAL A 98 9.30 -9.46 0.94
C VAL A 98 7.80 -9.17 0.80
N LEU A 99 7.13 -9.10 1.96
CA LEU A 99 5.77 -8.61 2.18
C LEU A 99 5.79 -7.65 3.40
N PRO A 100 4.88 -6.65 3.45
CA PRO A 100 4.00 -6.24 2.36
C PRO A 100 4.79 -5.58 1.20
N HIS A 101 4.24 -5.63 0.00
CA HIS A 101 4.80 -4.89 -1.15
C HIS A 101 3.71 -4.14 -1.90
N ILE A 102 4.09 -3.00 -2.50
CA ILE A 102 3.20 -2.12 -3.24
C ILE A 102 3.47 -2.27 -4.73
N HIS A 103 2.42 -2.48 -5.51
CA HIS A 103 2.39 -2.24 -6.95
C HIS A 103 1.82 -0.87 -7.25
N VAL A 104 2.57 -0.03 -7.95
CA VAL A 104 2.08 1.25 -8.48
C VAL A 104 2.00 1.14 -10.00
N TYR A 105 0.86 1.52 -10.57
CA TYR A 105 0.56 1.36 -11.98
C TYR A 105 0.41 2.70 -12.67
N GLY A 106 1.15 2.90 -13.77
CA GLY A 106 1.00 4.04 -14.67
C GLY A 106 0.33 3.63 -15.98
N TYR A 107 -0.47 4.53 -16.54
CA TYR A 107 -1.17 4.35 -17.82
C TYR A 107 -0.76 5.45 -18.79
N ASN A 108 -0.72 5.13 -20.09
CA ASN A 108 -0.56 6.13 -21.14
C ASN A 108 -1.92 6.75 -21.54
N GLU A 109 -1.89 7.68 -22.48
CA GLU A 109 -3.09 8.36 -22.99
C GLU A 109 -4.09 7.40 -23.67
N SER A 110 -3.63 6.26 -24.19
CA SER A 110 -4.51 5.22 -24.75
C SER A 110 -5.10 4.28 -23.68
N GLY A 111 -4.82 4.53 -22.39
CA GLY A 111 -5.29 3.72 -21.27
C GLY A 111 -4.55 2.38 -21.14
N GLN A 112 -3.48 2.16 -21.90
CA GLN A 112 -2.64 0.98 -21.77
C GLN A 112 -1.69 1.14 -20.58
N ARG A 113 -1.53 0.06 -19.81
CA ARG A 113 -0.60 0.04 -18.68
C ARG A 113 0.84 0.17 -19.21
N ASN A 114 1.50 1.24 -18.80
CA ASN A 114 2.80 1.64 -19.34
C ASN A 114 3.94 1.21 -18.39
N TYR A 115 3.72 1.29 -17.06
CA TYR A 115 4.73 0.92 -16.06
C TYR A 115 4.08 0.27 -14.82
N SER A 116 4.78 -0.69 -14.21
CA SER A 116 4.48 -1.19 -12.87
C SER A 116 5.74 -1.13 -12.01
N HIS A 117 5.77 -0.26 -11.01
CA HIS A 117 6.84 -0.23 -10.02
C HIS A 117 6.42 -1.04 -8.82
N VAL A 118 7.31 -1.93 -8.37
CA VAL A 118 7.12 -2.66 -7.12
C VAL A 118 8.04 -2.07 -6.07
N PHE A 119 7.45 -1.56 -4.99
CA PHE A 119 8.18 -1.08 -3.83
C PHE A 119 8.00 -2.08 -2.70
N THR A 120 9.12 -2.49 -2.13
CA THR A 120 9.14 -3.29 -0.93
C THR A 120 9.23 -2.36 0.27
N MET A 121 8.31 -2.49 1.23
CA MET A 121 8.37 -1.72 2.47
C MET A 121 8.70 -2.66 3.63
N LEU A 122 9.77 -2.36 4.37
CA LEU A 122 10.01 -2.98 5.67
C LEU A 122 9.08 -2.28 6.67
N MET A 123 7.90 -2.84 6.91
CA MET A 123 6.97 -2.30 7.90
C MET A 123 7.26 -2.96 9.26
N GLN A 124 7.86 -2.22 10.19
CA GLN A 124 7.99 -2.65 11.57
C GLN A 124 6.73 -2.21 12.32
N MET A 125 5.98 -3.17 12.87
CA MET A 125 4.93 -2.87 13.84
C MET A 125 5.62 -2.38 15.11
N ILE A 126 5.36 -1.14 15.52
CA ILE A 126 5.74 -0.64 16.82
C ILE A 126 4.60 -1.02 17.77
N ASP A 127 4.94 -1.81 18.78
CA ASP A 127 4.08 -2.29 19.87
C ASP A 127 3.88 -1.25 20.97
#